data_AF-A0A7V2KPT2-F1
#
_entry.id   AF-A0A7V2KPT2-F1
#
_cell.length_a   1.000
_cell.length_b   1.000
_cell.length_c   1.000
_cell.angle_alpha   90.00
_cell.angle_beta   90.00
_cell.angle_gamma   90.00
#
_symmetry.space_group_name_H-M   'P 1'
#
loop_
_entity.id
_entity.type
_entity.pdbx_description
1 polymer ?
#
loop_
_entity_poly.entity_id
_entity_poly.type
_entity_poly.pdbx_seq_one_letter_code
_entity_poly.pdbx_strand_id
1 'polypeptide(L)'
;MSQRYEIRLAGEGGQGMILAGAILAEAAAIYDGRNVVMTQAYAPQQRGGFTETELVLSDGEIDYPKILAANLLLALTQDAFNRHSRQMAKGGLILVDPSLVDATEVEDADIERLPLKEMAIEVTGSAMAINLVAPGGDLGTNQVRLPGGPQCCPEETLLREKPPPQ
;
A
#
# COMPACT_ATOMS: atom_id res chain seq x y z
N MET A 1 -22.84 -10.07 5.02
CA MET A 1 -22.06 -9.53 3.90
C MET A 1 -20.62 -9.47 4.37
N SER A 2 -19.71 -10.23 3.77
CA SER A 2 -18.29 -10.13 4.07
C SER A 2 -17.81 -8.73 3.70
N GLN A 3 -17.12 -8.06 4.63
CA GLN A 3 -16.54 -6.75 4.35
C GLN A 3 -15.22 -6.98 3.62
N ARG A 4 -15.22 -6.58 2.35
CA ARG A 4 -14.07 -6.66 1.45
C ARG A 4 -13.33 -5.34 1.45
N TYR A 5 -12.02 -5.38 1.63
CA TYR A 5 -11.16 -4.20 1.60
C TYR A 5 -10.05 -4.42 0.58
N GLU A 6 -9.93 -3.50 -0.37
CA GLU A 6 -9.05 -3.62 -1.53
C GLU A 6 -7.94 -2.56 -1.48
N ILE A 7 -6.69 -2.99 -1.56
CA ILE A 7 -5.51 -2.12 -1.46
C ILE A 7 -4.66 -2.29 -2.71
N ARG A 8 -4.35 -1.18 -3.38
CA ARG A 8 -3.46 -1.15 -4.54
C ARG A 8 -2.20 -0.35 -4.21
N LEU A 9 -1.04 -0.96 -4.43
CA LEU A 9 0.28 -0.34 -4.33
C LEU A 9 0.88 -0.30 -5.73
N ALA A 10 1.18 0.89 -6.25
CA ALA A 10 1.65 1.05 -7.62
C ALA A 10 2.80 2.05 -7.71
N GLY A 11 3.82 1.67 -8.46
CA GLY A 11 5.03 2.47 -8.63
C GLY A 11 5.99 1.87 -9.66
N GLU A 12 7.28 2.10 -9.44
CA GLU A 12 8.36 1.57 -10.26
C GLU A 12 9.09 0.41 -9.58
N GLY A 13 9.62 -0.50 -10.39
CA GLY A 13 10.46 -1.59 -9.91
C GLY A 13 11.65 -1.07 -9.10
N GLY A 14 11.82 -1.61 -7.89
CA GLY A 14 12.85 -1.16 -6.93
C GLY A 14 12.31 -0.32 -5.77
N GLN A 15 11.06 0.15 -5.83
CA GLN A 15 10.42 0.89 -4.72
C GLN A 15 9.77 -0.01 -3.65
N GLY A 16 9.92 -1.32 -3.76
CA GLY A 16 9.46 -2.27 -2.73
C GLY A 16 7.96 -2.57 -2.71
N MET A 17 7.19 -2.30 -3.77
CA MET A 17 5.73 -2.54 -3.78
C MET A 17 5.34 -3.99 -3.45
N ILE A 18 6.06 -4.95 -4.03
CA ILE A 18 5.87 -6.39 -3.78
C ILE A 18 6.12 -6.75 -2.31
N LEU A 19 7.20 -6.24 -1.73
CA LEU A 19 7.57 -6.52 -0.34
C LEU A 19 6.56 -5.90 0.63
N ALA A 20 6.14 -4.65 0.39
CA ALA A 20 5.11 -4.02 1.22
C ALA A 20 3.79 -4.79 1.15
N GLY A 21 3.38 -5.23 -0.03
CA GLY A 21 2.18 -6.06 -0.16
C GLY A 21 2.31 -7.37 0.62
N ALA A 22 3.45 -8.04 0.56
CA ALA A 22 3.67 -9.27 1.34
C ALA A 22 3.57 -9.02 2.85
N ILE A 23 4.19 -7.95 3.35
CA ILE A 23 4.15 -7.57 4.77
C ILE A 23 2.71 -7.24 5.21
N LEU A 24 1.98 -6.45 4.42
CA LEU A 24 0.59 -6.10 4.71
C LEU A 24 -0.34 -7.33 4.68
N ALA A 25 -0.13 -8.22 3.71
CA ALA A 25 -0.91 -9.44 3.59
C ALA A 25 -0.70 -10.37 4.79
N GLU A 26 0.57 -10.56 5.17
CA GLU A 26 0.92 -11.36 6.35
C GLU A 26 0.38 -10.74 7.63
N ALA A 27 0.50 -9.42 7.78
CA ALA A 27 -0.04 -8.72 8.94
C ALA A 27 -1.56 -8.88 9.05
N ALA A 28 -2.31 -8.69 7.95
CA ALA A 28 -3.76 -8.85 7.95
C ALA A 28 -4.20 -10.31 8.16
N ALA A 29 -3.44 -11.29 7.67
CA ALA A 29 -3.75 -12.70 7.89
C ALA A 29 -3.47 -13.15 9.33
N ILE A 30 -2.33 -12.74 9.90
CA ILE A 30 -1.87 -13.20 11.22
C ILE A 30 -2.55 -12.43 12.35
N TYR A 31 -2.61 -11.09 12.26
CA TYR A 31 -3.07 -10.25 13.37
C TYR A 31 -4.58 -9.96 13.32
N ASP A 32 -5.16 -9.84 12.12
CA ASP A 32 -6.58 -9.52 11.96
C ASP A 32 -7.44 -10.77 11.68
N GLY A 33 -6.81 -11.92 11.42
CA GLY A 33 -7.50 -13.16 11.09
C GLY A 33 -8.30 -13.09 9.77
N ARG A 34 -7.94 -12.18 8.87
CA ARG A 34 -8.64 -11.95 7.59
C ARG A 34 -8.12 -12.90 6.52
N ASN A 35 -9.00 -13.29 5.60
CA ASN A 35 -8.56 -13.92 4.36
C ASN A 35 -7.92 -12.86 3.47
N VAL A 36 -6.79 -13.21 2.85
CA VAL A 36 -6.02 -12.31 2.01
C VAL A 36 -5.65 -13.00 0.71
N VAL A 37 -5.86 -12.31 -0.40
CA VAL A 37 -5.28 -12.68 -1.70
C VAL A 37 -4.43 -11.52 -2.19
N MET A 38 -3.19 -11.82 -2.58
CA MET A 38 -2.28 -10.85 -3.17
C MET A 38 -2.05 -11.20 -4.65
N THR A 39 -2.20 -10.21 -5.52
CA THR A 39 -1.83 -10.29 -6.94
C THR A 39 -0.75 -9.27 -7.26
N GLN A 40 0.17 -9.62 -8.16
CA GLN A 40 1.33 -8.80 -8.49
C GLN A 40 1.44 -8.73 -10.01
N ALA A 41 1.73 -7.55 -10.53
CA ALA A 41 2.14 -7.41 -11.93
C ALA A 41 3.41 -6.57 -12.02
N TYR A 42 4.31 -7.02 -12.88
CA TYR A 42 5.59 -6.37 -13.12
C TYR A 42 5.87 -6.33 -14.62
N ALA A 43 6.33 -5.19 -15.11
CA ALA A 43 6.76 -5.05 -16.49
C ALA A 43 8.06 -5.85 -16.73
N PRO A 44 8.22 -6.58 -17.85
CA PRO A 44 9.38 -7.42 -18.15
C PRO A 44 10.66 -6.62 -18.51
N GLN A 45 10.80 -5.38 -18.06
CA GLN A 45 11.91 -4.49 -18.37
C GLN A 45 13.07 -4.66 -17.37
N GLN A 46 14.28 -4.88 -17.90
CA GLN A 46 15.53 -5.07 -17.14
C GLN A 46 16.04 -3.81 -16.39
N ARG A 47 15.38 -2.65 -16.50
CA ARG A 47 15.86 -1.35 -15.98
C ARG A 47 14.78 -0.52 -15.28
N GLY A 48 13.93 -1.18 -14.49
CA GLY A 48 12.81 -0.51 -13.84
C GLY A 48 11.63 -0.38 -14.80
N GLY A 49 10.49 -0.87 -14.34
CA GLY A 49 9.24 -0.81 -15.08
C GLY A 49 8.10 -0.70 -14.08
N PHE A 50 6.93 -0.36 -14.61
CA PHE A 50 5.71 -0.29 -13.81
C PHE A 50 5.53 -1.59 -13.02
N THR A 51 5.39 -1.46 -11.71
CA THR A 51 5.19 -2.56 -10.78
C THR A 51 3.98 -2.23 -9.93
N GLU A 52 3.03 -3.15 -9.88
CA GLU A 52 1.83 -3.07 -9.06
C GLU A 52 1.71 -4.29 -8.16
N THR A 53 1.15 -4.08 -6.98
CA THR A 53 0.78 -5.12 -6.04
C THR A 53 -0.59 -4.77 -5.50
N GLU A 54 -1.48 -5.75 -5.57
CA GLU A 54 -2.87 -5.63 -5.20
C GLU A 54 -3.15 -6.62 -4.07
N LEU A 55 -3.91 -6.17 -3.08
CA LEU A 55 -4.35 -7.00 -1.97
C LEU A 55 -5.86 -6.91 -1.86
N VAL A 56 -6.48 -8.07 -1.72
CA VAL A 56 -7.90 -8.21 -1.41
C VAL A 56 -8.00 -8.86 -0.04
N LEU A 57 -8.52 -8.11 0.92
CA LEU A 57 -8.77 -8.54 2.29
C LEU A 57 -10.26 -8.82 2.46
N SER A 58 -10.63 -9.88 3.17
CA SER A 58 -12.02 -10.21 3.47
C SER A 58 -12.15 -10.90 4.83
N ASP A 59 -13.22 -10.57 5.56
CA ASP A 59 -13.61 -11.29 6.78
C ASP A 59 -14.27 -12.67 6.49
N GLY A 60 -14.46 -13.02 5.21
CA GLY A 60 -15.02 -14.29 4.74
C GLY A 60 -14.28 -14.80 3.51
N GLU A 61 -14.86 -15.77 2.81
CA GLU A 61 -14.25 -16.31 1.57
C GLU A 61 -14.05 -15.21 0.50
N ILE A 62 -13.01 -15.39 -0.31
CA ILE A 62 -12.68 -14.49 -1.42
C ILE A 62 -12.99 -15.20 -2.74
N ASP A 63 -14.11 -14.84 -3.35
CA ASP A 63 -14.56 -15.44 -4.62
C ASP A 63 -13.84 -14.87 -5.84
N TYR A 64 -13.26 -13.66 -5.72
CA TYR A 64 -12.59 -12.96 -6.82
C TYR A 64 -11.28 -12.30 -6.37
N PRO A 65 -10.12 -12.68 -6.96
CA PRO A 65 -8.81 -12.31 -6.44
C PRO A 65 -8.30 -10.93 -6.88
N LYS A 66 -8.98 -10.23 -7.81
CA LYS A 66 -8.53 -8.92 -8.32
C LYS A 66 -9.33 -7.77 -7.74
N ILE A 67 -8.74 -6.57 -7.74
CA ILE A 67 -9.39 -5.33 -7.30
C ILE A 67 -10.46 -4.89 -8.30
N LEU A 68 -11.65 -4.60 -7.77
CA LEU A 68 -12.75 -4.01 -8.52
C LEU A 68 -12.75 -2.48 -8.37
N ALA A 69 -12.60 -2.01 -7.13
CA ALA A 69 -12.58 -0.60 -6.75
C ALA A 69 -11.73 -0.45 -5.47
N ALA A 70 -10.54 0.14 -5.60
CA ALA A 70 -9.59 0.21 -4.50
C ALA A 70 -10.12 1.11 -3.37
N ASN A 71 -10.04 0.63 -2.12
CA ASN A 71 -10.27 1.45 -0.94
C ASN A 71 -9.04 2.28 -0.58
N LEU A 72 -7.85 1.77 -0.90
CA LEU A 72 -6.58 2.44 -0.69
C LEU A 72 -5.71 2.31 -1.94
N LEU A 73 -5.20 3.42 -2.45
CA LEU A 73 -4.23 3.46 -3.53
C LEU A 73 -2.98 4.20 -3.07
N LEU A 74 -1.84 3.52 -3.01
CA LEU A 74 -0.54 4.16 -2.92
C LEU A 74 0.05 4.31 -4.32
N ALA A 75 0.14 5.54 -4.81
CA ALA A 75 0.69 5.85 -6.13
C ALA A 75 1.99 6.65 -5.99
N LEU A 76 3.11 6.02 -6.33
CA LEU A 76 4.45 6.61 -6.20
C LEU A 76 5.02 7.13 -7.52
N THR A 77 4.26 7.03 -8.60
CA THR A 77 4.60 7.60 -9.91
C THR A 77 3.36 8.20 -10.56
N GLN A 78 3.57 9.19 -11.43
CA GLN A 78 2.47 9.80 -12.16
C GLN A 78 1.71 8.77 -13.02
N ASP A 79 2.42 7.81 -13.61
CA ASP A 79 1.82 6.74 -14.40
C ASP A 79 0.91 5.84 -13.55
N ALA A 80 1.33 5.48 -12.32
CA ALA A 80 0.49 4.75 -11.37
C ALA A 80 -0.78 5.53 -11.01
N PHE A 81 -0.65 6.83 -10.71
CA PHE A 81 -1.79 7.68 -10.40
C PHE A 81 -2.77 7.75 -11.58
N ASN A 82 -2.28 8.03 -12.79
CA ASN A 82 -3.12 8.18 -13.98
C ASN A 82 -3.88 6.90 -14.33
N ARG A 83 -3.28 5.72 -14.09
CA ARG A 83 -3.90 4.42 -14.39
C ARG A 83 -4.99 4.04 -13.41
N HIS A 84 -4.83 4.36 -12.13
CA HIS A 84 -5.65 3.76 -11.07
C HIS A 84 -6.51 4.74 -10.29
N SER A 85 -6.26 6.05 -10.36
CA SER A 85 -7.01 7.07 -9.61
C SER A 85 -8.52 7.05 -9.90
N ARG A 86 -8.94 6.58 -11.08
CA ARG A 86 -10.36 6.47 -11.45
C ARG A 86 -11.03 5.16 -11.03
N GLN A 87 -10.27 4.21 -10.49
CA GLN A 87 -10.78 2.89 -10.08
C GLN A 87 -10.77 2.77 -8.54
N MET A 88 -11.39 3.75 -7.88
CA MET A 88 -11.50 3.81 -6.43
C MET A 88 -12.92 3.50 -5.96
N ALA A 89 -13.03 2.89 -4.79
CA ALA A 89 -14.30 2.78 -4.09
C ALA A 89 -14.71 4.16 -3.57
N LYS A 90 -16.02 4.38 -3.42
CA LYS A 90 -16.55 5.62 -2.86
C LYS A 90 -16.04 5.84 -1.43
N GLY A 91 -15.42 7.00 -1.18
CA GLY A 91 -14.74 7.32 0.09
C GLY A 91 -13.40 6.60 0.23
N GLY A 92 -12.82 6.14 -0.88
CA GLY A 92 -11.47 5.57 -0.91
C GLY A 92 -10.41 6.64 -0.68
N LEU A 93 -9.19 6.19 -0.39
CA LEU A 93 -8.06 7.05 -0.09
C LEU A 93 -6.95 6.84 -1.12
N ILE A 94 -6.44 7.92 -1.70
CA ILE A 94 -5.27 7.92 -2.57
C ILE A 94 -4.12 8.61 -1.83
N LEU A 95 -3.03 7.88 -1.61
CA LEU A 95 -1.77 8.38 -1.07
C LEU A 95 -0.80 8.65 -2.21
N VAL A 96 -0.28 9.88 -2.26
CA VAL A 96 0.72 10.30 -3.24
C VAL A 96 1.84 11.07 -2.56
N ASP A 97 3.02 11.01 -3.17
CA ASP A 97 4.10 11.94 -2.86
C ASP A 97 4.04 13.16 -3.79
N PRO A 98 3.88 14.39 -3.26
CA PRO A 98 3.78 15.59 -4.09
C PRO A 98 5.07 15.91 -4.86
N SER A 99 6.22 15.34 -4.46
CA SER A 99 7.48 15.44 -5.20
C SER A 99 7.56 14.47 -6.39
N LEU A 100 6.67 13.47 -6.46
CA LEU A 100 6.66 12.42 -7.48
C LEU A 100 5.42 12.45 -8.38
N VAL A 101 4.29 12.96 -7.86
CA VAL A 101 2.98 12.91 -8.52
C VAL A 101 2.28 14.25 -8.40
N ASP A 102 1.89 14.81 -9.54
CA ASP A 102 0.94 15.90 -9.64
C ASP A 102 -0.49 15.32 -9.68
N ALA A 103 -1.10 15.24 -8.50
CA ALA A 103 -2.40 14.62 -8.32
C ALA A 103 -3.55 15.61 -8.57
N THR A 104 -4.40 15.30 -9.55
CA THR A 104 -5.66 16.00 -9.83
C THR A 104 -6.79 15.47 -8.96
N GLU A 105 -7.83 16.27 -8.72
CA GLU A 105 -9.00 15.80 -7.96
C GLU A 105 -9.67 14.57 -8.60
N VAL A 106 -10.23 13.71 -7.74
CA VAL A 106 -10.92 12.47 -8.10
C VAL A 106 -12.30 12.50 -7.43
N GLU A 107 -13.33 12.04 -8.14
CA GLU A 107 -14.72 12.16 -7.69
C GLU A 107 -15.08 11.24 -6.51
N ASP A 108 -14.57 10.01 -6.51
CA ASP A 108 -14.95 8.97 -5.56
C ASP A 108 -13.94 8.77 -4.40
N ALA A 109 -12.83 9.50 -4.37
CA ALA A 109 -11.76 9.28 -3.41
C ALA A 109 -11.07 10.58 -2.95
N ASP A 110 -10.64 10.57 -1.70
CA ASP A 110 -9.82 11.63 -1.11
C ASP A 110 -8.34 11.44 -1.46
N ILE A 111 -7.60 12.53 -1.60
CA ILE A 111 -6.18 12.51 -1.97
C ILE A 111 -5.36 13.13 -0.84
N GLU A 112 -4.52 12.31 -0.22
CA GLU A 112 -3.55 12.74 0.79
C GLU A 112 -2.17 12.86 0.15
N ARG A 113 -1.57 14.06 0.29
CA ARG A 113 -0.24 14.39 -0.24
C ARG A 113 0.74 14.39 0.91
N LEU A 114 1.66 13.44 0.89
CA LEU A 114 2.59 13.21 1.99
C LEU A 114 4.01 13.15 1.43
N PRO A 115 5.02 13.75 2.08
CA PRO A 115 6.40 13.72 1.58
C PRO A 115 7.05 12.35 1.84
N LEU A 116 6.45 11.28 1.31
CA LEU A 116 6.77 9.88 1.58
C LEU A 116 8.24 9.56 1.32
N LYS A 117 8.81 10.09 0.24
CA LYS A 117 10.20 9.91 -0.16
C LYS A 117 11.15 10.51 0.86
N GLU A 118 10.86 11.72 1.32
CA GLU A 118 11.69 12.41 2.32
C GLU A 118 11.59 11.66 3.65
N MET A 119 10.38 11.33 4.10
CA MET A 119 10.18 10.57 5.33
C MET A 119 10.86 9.20 5.29
N ALA A 120 10.85 8.51 4.13
CA ALA A 120 11.57 7.24 3.96
C ALA A 120 13.08 7.37 4.09
N ILE A 121 13.66 8.42 3.50
CA ILE A 121 15.09 8.73 3.63
C ILE A 121 15.42 9.05 5.09
N GLU A 122 14.59 9.84 5.77
CA GLU A 122 14.82 10.23 7.17
C GLU A 122 14.77 9.04 8.13
N VAL A 123 13.76 8.17 7.98
CA VAL A 123 13.52 7.04 8.90
C VAL A 123 14.46 5.87 8.61
N THR A 124 14.73 5.58 7.34
CA THR A 124 15.44 4.33 6.94
C THR A 124 16.78 4.56 6.27
N GLY A 125 17.14 5.80 5.96
CA GLY A 125 18.32 6.14 5.16
C GLY A 125 18.17 5.83 3.67
N SER A 126 17.00 5.39 3.21
CA SER A 126 16.75 4.97 1.83
C SER A 126 15.35 5.33 1.34
N ALA A 127 15.28 5.97 0.16
CA ALA A 127 14.01 6.21 -0.53
C ALA A 127 13.30 4.92 -0.97
N MET A 128 13.98 3.76 -0.94
CA MET A 128 13.39 2.47 -1.31
C MET A 128 12.39 1.94 -0.28
N ALA A 129 12.36 2.51 0.92
CA ALA A 129 11.43 2.17 2.00
C ALA A 129 10.18 3.08 2.04
N ILE A 130 9.89 3.80 0.96
CA ILE A 130 8.74 4.71 0.83
C ILE A 130 7.39 4.04 1.10
N ASN A 131 7.33 2.73 0.87
CA ASN A 131 6.20 1.86 1.15
C ASN A 131 5.99 1.58 2.66
N LEU A 132 7.02 1.72 3.49
CA LEU A 132 6.98 1.55 4.95
C LEU A 132 6.56 2.83 5.68
N VAL A 133 6.73 3.97 5.03
CA VAL A 133 6.50 5.31 5.61
C VAL A 133 5.27 6.00 5.02
N ALA A 134 4.59 5.37 4.07
CA ALA A 134 3.19 5.67 3.79
C ALA A 134 2.44 5.50 5.12
N PRO A 135 1.97 6.58 5.75
CA PRO A 135 1.39 6.50 7.08
C PRO A 135 0.20 5.56 6.99
N GLY A 136 0.31 4.42 7.68
CA GLY A 136 -0.86 3.74 8.19
C GLY A 136 -1.62 4.77 9.01
N GLY A 137 -2.80 5.14 8.52
CA GLY A 137 -3.48 6.38 8.88
C GLY A 137 -3.52 6.68 10.38
N ASP A 138 -3.04 7.87 10.73
CA ASP A 138 -3.45 8.60 11.92
C ASP A 138 -3.22 10.12 11.72
N LEU A 139 -3.71 10.66 10.59
CA LEU A 139 -3.90 12.11 10.42
C LEU A 139 -5.39 12.39 10.64
N GLY A 140 -5.65 13.23 11.64
CA GLY A 140 -6.93 13.40 12.31
C GLY A 140 -8.16 13.49 11.39
N THR A 141 -9.25 12.91 11.90
CA THR A 141 -10.65 13.11 11.45
C THR A 141 -11.10 12.47 10.13
N ASN A 142 -10.96 11.16 9.97
CA ASN A 142 -12.08 10.22 9.76
C ASN A 142 -11.54 8.79 9.69
N GLN A 143 -12.16 7.87 10.43
CA GLN A 143 -11.63 6.52 10.68
C GLN A 143 -11.48 5.66 9.41
N VAL A 144 -10.26 5.48 8.90
CA VAL A 144 -9.89 4.24 8.20
C VAL A 144 -9.28 3.30 9.23
N ARG A 145 -10.17 2.70 10.00
CA ARG A 145 -9.87 1.58 10.89
C ARG A 145 -9.92 0.34 10.01
N LEU A 146 -8.82 -0.43 9.92
CA LEU A 146 -8.98 -1.86 9.58
C LEU A 146 -9.98 -2.40 10.60
N PRO A 147 -11.12 -2.99 10.20
CA PRO A 147 -12.11 -3.42 11.18
C PRO A 147 -11.50 -4.51 12.07
N GLY A 148 -11.08 -4.14 13.29
CA GLY A 148 -10.65 -5.06 14.33
C GLY A 148 -9.16 -5.35 14.49
N GLY A 149 -8.24 -4.69 13.78
CA GLY A 149 -6.80 -4.98 13.86
C GLY A 149 -6.03 -4.22 14.96
N PRO A 150 -4.98 -4.79 15.57
CA PRO A 150 -4.19 -4.12 16.58
C PRO A 150 -3.42 -2.94 16.00
N GLN A 151 -3.20 -1.96 16.85
CA GLN A 151 -2.36 -0.79 16.63
C GLN A 151 -1.01 -1.23 16.05
N CYS A 152 -0.70 -0.68 14.87
CA CYS A 152 0.61 -0.63 14.20
C CYS A 152 1.68 -1.59 14.77
N CYS A 153 2.09 -2.57 13.96
CA CYS A 153 3.21 -3.47 14.27
C CYS A 153 4.33 -2.72 15.03
N PRO A 154 4.71 -3.15 16.24
CA PRO A 154 5.84 -2.56 16.93
C PRO A 154 7.09 -2.68 16.04
N GLU A 155 8.00 -1.70 16.15
CA GLU A 155 9.27 -1.55 15.41
C GLU A 155 10.17 -2.81 15.35
N GLU A 156 9.82 -3.89 16.03
CA GLU A 156 10.63 -5.10 16.18
C GLU A 156 10.60 -6.08 14.98
N THR A 157 9.66 -5.97 14.05
CA THR A 157 9.59 -6.91 12.90
C THR A 157 10.56 -6.56 11.77
N LEU A 158 11.07 -5.32 11.69
CA LEU A 158 11.96 -4.90 10.60
C LEU A 158 13.45 -5.20 10.82
N LEU A 159 13.86 -5.69 12.00
CA LEU A 159 15.27 -5.84 12.38
C LEU A 159 15.75 -7.29 12.58
N ARG A 160 14.93 -8.30 12.32
CA ARG A 160 15.31 -9.71 12.53
C ARG A 160 15.80 -10.44 11.28
N GLU A 161 16.80 -9.92 10.59
CA GLU A 161 17.76 -10.75 9.82
C GLU A 161 19.13 -10.06 9.77
N LYS A 162 19.87 -10.07 10.88
CA LYS A 162 21.34 -9.93 10.84
C LYS A 162 21.93 -11.31 11.11
N PRO A 163 22.55 -11.99 10.13
CA PRO A 163 23.22 -13.26 10.40
C PRO A 163 24.34 -13.06 11.42
N PRO A 164 24.63 -14.07 12.27
CA PRO A 164 25.65 -13.94 13.30
C PRO A 164 27.03 -13.70 12.68
N PRO A 165 27.89 -12.88 13.31
CA PRO A 165 29.24 -12.66 12.84
C PRO A 165 30.03 -13.98 12.90
N GLN A 166 30.72 -14.31 11.80
CA GLN A 166 31.80 -15.29 11.81
C GLN A 166 33.07 -14.65 12.38
#